data_AF-A0A950H249-F1
#
_entry.id   AF-A0A950H249-F1
#
_cell.length_a   1.000
_cell.length_b   1.000
_cell.length_c   1.000
_cell.angle_alpha   90.00
_cell.angle_beta   90.00
_cell.angle_gamma   90.00
#
_symmetry.space_group_name_H-M   'P 1'
#
loop_
_entity.id
_entity.type
_entity.pdbx_description
1 polymer ?
#
loop_
_entity_poly.entity_id
_entity_poly.type
_entity_poly.pdbx_seq_one_letter_code
_entity_poly.pdbx_strand_id
1 'polypeptide(L)'
;RIASFIAVEGGVGLENSLSPLRIWHAAGVRLMTLCHNETLDWVDSATDAPRNGGINAFGRAVIAELNRLGIVIDLAHVSHEGMRRVLDVTEAPVALSHCNAYSLCDHPRNAPDDVLTRLRSNGGLVMATFVPGFVSQSLRDWLKRSRDAYGKAPLAADPKAQFAELEARHGRAPRASLPEVADHVVYLVETAGIDHVGIGSDFFGGAQPDGLEHVGRFPHLFAELIRRGFSEKDLAKIANRNVLRVMRKVEEVGQTLREIREPALGRLEDYPGA
;
A
#
# COMPACT_ATOMS: atom_id res chain seq x y z
N ARG A 1 -21.88 13.44 -6.59
CA ARG A 1 -21.68 12.00 -6.88
C ARG A 1 -20.30 11.62 -6.37
N ILE A 2 -20.13 10.41 -5.81
CA ILE A 2 -18.81 9.88 -5.44
C ILE A 2 -18.18 9.29 -6.70
N ALA A 3 -16.91 9.60 -6.95
CA ALA A 3 -16.16 8.95 -8.03
C ALA A 3 -15.76 7.54 -7.59
N SER A 4 -16.02 6.55 -8.44
CA SER A 4 -15.66 5.15 -8.21
C SER A 4 -14.75 4.68 -9.33
N PHE A 5 -13.61 4.09 -8.97
CA PHE A 5 -12.67 3.49 -9.92
C PHE A 5 -12.28 2.10 -9.42
N ILE A 6 -11.70 1.30 -10.32
CA ILE A 6 -11.35 -0.09 -10.03
C ILE A 6 -9.85 -0.18 -9.74
N ALA A 7 -9.51 -0.90 -8.68
CA ALA A 7 -8.16 -1.31 -8.34
C ALA A 7 -8.07 -2.84 -8.35
N VAL A 8 -6.88 -3.36 -8.66
CA VAL A 8 -6.55 -4.79 -8.52
C VAL A 8 -5.55 -4.92 -7.38
N GLU A 9 -5.86 -5.73 -6.39
CA GLU A 9 -5.00 -5.94 -5.23
C GLU A 9 -4.27 -7.29 -5.34
N GLY A 10 -3.04 -7.24 -5.85
CA GLY A 10 -2.18 -8.40 -6.05
C GLY A 10 -2.19 -8.90 -7.50
N GLY A 11 -0.99 -9.21 -8.00
CA GLY A 11 -0.80 -9.65 -9.38
C GLY A 11 -0.87 -11.16 -9.60
N VAL A 12 -1.48 -11.92 -8.68
CA VAL A 12 -1.69 -13.37 -8.87
C VAL A 12 -2.48 -13.65 -10.15
N GLY A 13 -3.51 -12.84 -10.44
CA GLY A 13 -4.34 -12.97 -11.63
C GLY A 13 -3.64 -12.64 -12.95
N LEU A 14 -2.38 -12.19 -12.92
CA LEU A 14 -1.58 -12.10 -14.15
C LEU A 14 -1.25 -13.48 -14.71
N GLU A 15 -1.25 -14.52 -13.86
CA GLU A 15 -0.89 -15.89 -14.26
C GLU A 15 0.42 -15.92 -15.06
N ASN A 16 1.40 -15.16 -14.54
CA ASN A 16 2.73 -14.98 -15.12
C ASN A 16 2.71 -14.52 -16.60
N SER A 17 1.73 -13.70 -16.98
CA SER A 17 1.61 -13.09 -18.32
C SER A 17 1.35 -11.59 -18.26
N LEU A 18 1.88 -10.84 -19.24
CA LEU A 18 1.64 -9.38 -19.35
C LEU A 18 0.29 -9.05 -20.02
N SER A 19 -0.31 -9.99 -20.73
CA SER A 19 -1.54 -9.76 -21.50
C SER A 19 -2.74 -9.28 -20.67
N PRO A 20 -3.00 -9.81 -19.46
CA PRO A 20 -4.14 -9.38 -18.64
C PRO A 20 -4.12 -7.88 -18.28
N LEU A 21 -2.93 -7.27 -18.14
CA LEU A 21 -2.80 -5.84 -17.77
C LEU A 21 -3.57 -4.92 -18.73
N ARG A 22 -3.53 -5.19 -20.03
CA ARG A 22 -4.25 -4.41 -21.05
C ARG A 22 -5.76 -4.62 -20.98
N ILE A 23 -6.19 -5.84 -20.70
CA ILE A 23 -7.61 -6.19 -20.51
C ILE A 23 -8.15 -5.46 -19.28
N TRP A 24 -7.43 -5.51 -18.17
CA TRP A 24 -7.77 -4.81 -16.93
C TRP A 24 -7.81 -3.31 -17.11
N HIS A 25 -6.81 -2.73 -17.78
CA HIS A 25 -6.82 -1.30 -18.11
C HIS A 25 -8.07 -0.90 -18.91
N ALA A 26 -8.40 -1.68 -19.95
CA ALA A 26 -9.59 -1.46 -20.78
C ALA A 26 -10.90 -1.62 -20.01
N ALA A 27 -10.94 -2.53 -19.02
CA ALA A 27 -12.07 -2.72 -18.10
C ALA A 27 -12.19 -1.60 -17.03
N GLY A 28 -11.24 -0.67 -16.96
CA GLY A 28 -11.30 0.50 -16.06
C GLY A 28 -10.40 0.43 -14.83
N VAL A 29 -9.50 -0.56 -14.73
CA VAL A 29 -8.50 -0.61 -13.66
C VAL A 29 -7.53 0.57 -13.80
N ARG A 30 -7.29 1.28 -12.70
CA ARG A 30 -6.39 2.45 -12.65
C ARG A 30 -5.32 2.38 -11.56
N LEU A 31 -5.39 1.38 -10.69
CA LEU A 31 -4.38 1.12 -9.67
C LEU A 31 -4.19 -0.40 -9.55
N MET A 32 -2.95 -0.84 -9.37
CA MET A 32 -2.63 -2.24 -9.14
C MET A 32 -1.57 -2.40 -8.06
N THR A 33 -1.92 -3.13 -6.99
CA THR A 33 -0.98 -3.61 -5.97
C THR A 33 -0.23 -4.82 -6.52
N LEU A 34 1.11 -4.83 -6.44
CA LEU A 34 1.92 -5.83 -7.16
C LEU A 34 1.76 -7.25 -6.61
N CYS A 35 1.67 -7.39 -5.29
CA CYS A 35 1.34 -8.64 -4.60
C CYS A 35 0.38 -8.36 -3.45
N HIS A 36 -0.13 -9.42 -2.83
CA HIS A 36 -0.85 -9.33 -1.57
C HIS A 36 0.04 -9.94 -0.47
N ASN A 37 -0.48 -10.81 0.39
CA ASN A 37 0.29 -11.37 1.51
C ASN A 37 1.32 -12.44 1.12
N GLU A 38 1.41 -12.84 -0.15
CA GLU A 38 2.28 -13.92 -0.63
C GLU A 38 3.28 -13.42 -1.67
N THR A 39 4.49 -13.95 -1.61
CA THR A 39 5.53 -13.71 -2.62
C THR A 39 5.12 -14.44 -3.90
N LEU A 40 5.05 -13.70 -5.01
CA LEU A 40 4.78 -14.24 -6.35
C LEU A 40 6.10 -14.58 -7.05
N ASP A 41 6.03 -15.20 -8.23
CA ASP A 41 7.21 -15.61 -9.00
C ASP A 41 8.01 -14.44 -9.60
N TRP A 42 7.58 -13.21 -9.34
CA TRP A 42 8.22 -12.00 -9.89
C TRP A 42 8.28 -10.81 -8.92
N VAL A 43 7.67 -10.92 -7.74
CA VAL A 43 7.66 -9.86 -6.72
C VAL A 43 7.55 -10.46 -5.31
N ASP A 44 8.36 -9.94 -4.39
CA ASP A 44 8.40 -10.35 -2.99
C ASP A 44 7.38 -9.59 -2.14
N SER A 45 6.59 -10.31 -1.35
CA SER A 45 5.67 -9.73 -0.37
C SER A 45 6.39 -9.39 0.94
N ALA A 46 5.94 -8.33 1.61
CA ALA A 46 6.43 -7.94 2.93
C ALA A 46 6.13 -8.97 4.02
N THR A 47 5.13 -9.82 3.79
CA THR A 47 4.68 -10.82 4.77
C THR A 47 5.03 -12.24 4.33
N ASP A 48 6.02 -12.43 3.49
CA ASP A 48 6.40 -13.76 3.03
C ASP A 48 7.91 -13.89 2.78
N ALA A 49 8.37 -15.13 2.63
CA ALA A 49 9.77 -15.40 2.33
C ALA A 49 10.17 -14.75 0.97
N PRO A 50 11.35 -14.10 0.90
CA PRO A 50 11.82 -13.51 -0.35
C PRO A 50 12.21 -14.60 -1.35
N ARG A 51 11.89 -14.40 -2.63
CA ARG A 51 12.29 -15.26 -3.75
C ARG A 51 13.00 -14.48 -4.87
N ASN A 52 12.74 -13.18 -5.00
CA ASN A 52 13.07 -12.40 -6.18
C ASN A 52 14.08 -11.27 -5.93
N GLY A 53 14.48 -11.04 -4.68
CA GLY A 53 15.29 -9.87 -4.32
C GLY A 53 14.52 -8.57 -4.54
N GLY A 54 13.23 -8.57 -4.18
CA GLY A 54 12.28 -7.50 -4.45
C GLY A 54 11.47 -7.76 -5.71
N ILE A 55 12.09 -7.64 -6.89
CA ILE A 55 11.50 -7.92 -8.21
C ILE A 55 12.53 -8.51 -9.18
N ASN A 56 12.11 -9.46 -10.02
CA ASN A 56 12.96 -10.05 -11.06
C ASN A 56 12.80 -9.33 -12.42
N ALA A 57 13.33 -9.93 -13.50
CA ALA A 57 13.25 -9.34 -14.83
C ALA A 57 11.83 -9.23 -15.37
N PHE A 58 10.98 -10.23 -15.13
CA PHE A 58 9.55 -10.15 -15.49
C PHE A 58 8.83 -9.09 -14.66
N GLY A 59 9.13 -8.98 -13.36
CA GLY A 59 8.58 -7.92 -12.51
C GLY A 59 8.92 -6.51 -13.01
N ARG A 60 10.14 -6.31 -13.54
CA ARG A 60 10.50 -5.06 -14.23
C ARG A 60 9.67 -4.81 -15.48
N ALA A 61 9.35 -5.86 -16.25
CA ALA A 61 8.48 -5.75 -17.42
C ALA A 61 7.02 -5.44 -17.04
N VAL A 62 6.51 -6.01 -15.95
CA VAL A 62 5.20 -5.68 -15.37
C VAL A 62 5.14 -4.19 -15.02
N ILE A 63 6.16 -3.66 -14.32
CA ILE A 63 6.25 -2.24 -13.96
C ILE A 63 6.28 -1.35 -15.21
N ALA A 64 7.09 -1.70 -16.20
CA ALA A 64 7.18 -0.95 -17.45
C ALA A 64 5.83 -0.92 -18.20
N GLU A 65 5.09 -2.04 -18.24
CA GLU A 65 3.77 -2.08 -18.87
C GLU A 65 2.72 -1.32 -18.05
N LEU A 66 2.76 -1.36 -16.72
CA LEU A 66 1.89 -0.54 -15.87
C LEU A 66 2.13 0.96 -16.09
N ASN A 67 3.40 1.39 -16.15
CA ASN A 67 3.74 2.78 -16.48
C ASN A 67 3.27 3.16 -17.89
N ARG A 68 3.49 2.31 -18.89
CA ARG A 68 3.00 2.54 -20.26
C ARG A 68 1.47 2.61 -20.33
N LEU A 69 0.76 1.81 -19.55
CA LEU A 69 -0.70 1.84 -19.51
C LEU A 69 -1.24 3.05 -18.74
N GLY A 70 -0.44 3.68 -17.87
CA GLY A 70 -0.94 4.69 -16.95
C GLY A 70 -1.82 4.07 -15.87
N ILE A 71 -1.44 2.88 -15.39
CA ILE A 71 -1.99 2.30 -14.16
C ILE A 71 -1.04 2.68 -13.01
N VAL A 72 -1.61 3.20 -11.92
CA VAL A 72 -0.84 3.54 -10.72
C VAL A 72 -0.27 2.25 -10.13
N ILE A 73 1.05 2.20 -9.99
CA ILE A 73 1.74 1.10 -9.33
C ILE A 73 1.60 1.30 -7.83
N ASP A 74 0.99 0.33 -7.16
CA ASP A 74 0.81 0.34 -5.72
C ASP A 74 1.76 -0.63 -5.01
N LEU A 75 2.50 -0.08 -4.04
CA LEU A 75 3.52 -0.77 -3.25
C LEU A 75 3.01 -1.20 -1.87
N ALA A 76 1.73 -1.02 -1.57
CA ALA A 76 1.13 -1.75 -0.47
C ALA A 76 1.43 -3.26 -0.63
N HIS A 77 1.61 -3.97 0.48
CA HIS A 77 2.02 -5.38 0.57
C HIS A 77 3.42 -5.74 0.07
N VAL A 78 4.03 -4.96 -0.81
CA VAL A 78 5.35 -5.26 -1.38
C VAL A 78 6.44 -5.21 -0.30
N SER A 79 7.40 -6.13 -0.35
CA SER A 79 8.55 -6.13 0.57
C SER A 79 9.34 -4.83 0.50
N HIS A 80 10.05 -4.46 1.56
CA HIS A 80 10.85 -3.23 1.57
C HIS A 80 11.90 -3.19 0.46
N GLU A 81 12.53 -4.32 0.14
CA GLU A 81 13.44 -4.41 -1.01
C GLU A 81 12.68 -4.21 -2.33
N GLY A 82 11.51 -4.83 -2.49
CA GLY A 82 10.65 -4.62 -3.65
C GLY A 82 10.25 -3.15 -3.82
N MET A 83 9.89 -2.46 -2.74
CA MET A 83 9.58 -1.02 -2.77
C MET A 83 10.74 -0.21 -3.36
N ARG A 84 11.97 -0.46 -2.89
CA ARG A 84 13.18 0.21 -3.38
C ARG A 84 13.42 -0.07 -4.86
N ARG A 85 13.34 -1.35 -5.25
CA ARG A 85 13.56 -1.77 -6.65
C ARG A 85 12.52 -1.21 -7.61
N VAL A 86 11.26 -1.11 -7.19
CA VAL A 86 10.22 -0.50 -8.02
C VAL A 86 10.50 1.00 -8.18
N LEU A 87 10.84 1.70 -7.10
CA LEU A 87 11.20 3.12 -7.15
C LEU A 87 12.47 3.39 -7.98
N ASP A 88 13.35 2.39 -8.17
CA ASP A 88 14.54 2.52 -9.03
C ASP A 88 14.20 2.48 -10.52
N VAL A 89 13.11 1.81 -10.90
CA VAL A 89 12.81 1.52 -12.32
C VAL A 89 11.52 2.17 -12.83
N THR A 90 10.64 2.63 -11.94
CA THR A 90 9.37 3.22 -12.35
C THR A 90 9.55 4.59 -12.99
N GLU A 91 8.82 4.83 -14.07
CA GLU A 91 8.82 6.08 -14.85
C GLU A 91 7.68 7.03 -14.44
N ALA A 92 6.80 6.60 -13.53
CA ALA A 92 5.64 7.37 -13.08
C ALA A 92 5.54 7.41 -11.53
N PRO A 93 4.75 8.33 -10.97
CA PRO A 93 4.45 8.32 -9.55
C PRO A 93 3.83 7.00 -9.07
N VAL A 94 4.29 6.51 -7.92
CA VAL A 94 3.72 5.32 -7.26
C VAL A 94 2.73 5.69 -6.16
N ALA A 95 1.97 4.70 -5.69
CA ALA A 95 1.19 4.81 -4.47
C ALA A 95 1.66 3.76 -3.44
N LEU A 96 1.44 4.06 -2.17
CA LEU A 96 1.25 3.06 -1.12
C LEU A 96 -0.18 3.24 -0.63
N SER A 97 -1.12 2.51 -1.24
CA SER A 97 -2.56 2.80 -1.17
C SER A 97 -3.17 2.61 0.22
N HIS A 98 -2.55 1.78 1.07
CA HIS A 98 -2.89 1.59 2.47
C HIS A 98 -1.64 1.11 3.23
N CYS A 99 -0.90 2.08 3.77
CA CYS A 99 0.40 1.84 4.42
C CYS A 99 0.70 2.94 5.45
N ASN A 100 1.34 2.58 6.55
CA ASN A 100 1.75 3.51 7.61
C ASN A 100 3.28 3.60 7.73
N ALA A 101 3.77 4.40 8.68
CA ALA A 101 5.19 4.59 8.93
C ALA A 101 5.79 3.46 9.77
N TYR A 102 6.86 2.82 9.28
CA TYR A 102 7.55 1.73 9.99
C TYR A 102 8.18 2.20 11.31
N SER A 103 8.69 3.44 11.33
CA SER A 103 9.36 4.01 12.50
C SER A 103 8.42 4.24 13.70
N LEU A 104 7.11 4.30 13.48
CA LEU A 104 6.11 4.38 14.57
C LEU A 104 5.52 3.01 14.94
N CYS A 105 5.45 2.08 13.99
CA CYS A 105 5.01 0.71 14.21
C CYS A 105 5.80 -0.22 13.28
N ASP A 106 6.71 -1.05 13.83
CA ASP A 106 7.73 -1.79 13.05
C ASP A 106 7.16 -3.02 12.31
N HIS A 107 5.95 -2.92 11.76
CA HIS A 107 5.28 -3.96 10.98
C HIS A 107 5.82 -4.02 9.55
N PRO A 108 6.07 -5.21 8.95
CA PRO A 108 6.55 -5.31 7.56
C PRO A 108 5.64 -4.60 6.53
N ARG A 109 4.33 -4.54 6.81
CA ARG A 109 3.35 -3.80 5.98
C ARG A 109 3.53 -2.28 6.00
N ASN A 110 4.32 -1.72 6.91
CA ASN A 110 4.61 -0.30 7.00
C ASN A 110 5.88 0.05 6.22
N ALA A 111 5.92 1.27 5.67
CA ALA A 111 6.99 1.74 4.82
C ALA A 111 8.16 2.29 5.66
N PRO A 112 9.41 1.92 5.33
CA PRO A 112 10.59 2.47 5.97
C PRO A 112 10.86 3.92 5.48
N ASP A 113 11.56 4.70 6.29
CA ASP A 113 11.80 6.12 6.03
C ASP A 113 12.58 6.36 4.73
N ASP A 114 13.48 5.44 4.35
CA ASP A 114 14.22 5.52 3.10
C ASP A 114 13.31 5.39 1.85
N VAL A 115 12.19 4.66 1.96
CA VAL A 115 11.17 4.60 0.91
C VAL A 115 10.29 5.85 0.94
N LEU A 116 9.85 6.28 2.13
CA LEU A 116 8.98 7.45 2.28
C LEU A 116 9.61 8.73 1.75
N THR A 117 10.90 8.94 2.02
CA THR A 117 11.64 10.13 1.55
C THR A 117 11.79 10.18 0.03
N ARG A 118 11.88 9.02 -0.64
CA ARG A 118 11.93 8.91 -2.11
C ARG A 118 10.62 9.31 -2.81
N LEU A 119 9.49 9.35 -2.10
CA LEU A 119 8.23 9.80 -2.69
C LEU A 119 8.28 11.26 -3.17
N ARG A 120 9.12 12.08 -2.54
CA ARG A 120 9.32 13.49 -2.93
C ARG A 120 9.86 13.63 -4.35
N SER A 121 10.88 12.86 -4.70
CA SER A 121 11.49 12.87 -6.04
C SER A 121 10.69 12.06 -7.06
N ASN A 122 10.06 10.95 -6.64
CA ASN A 122 9.18 10.17 -7.51
C ASN A 122 7.86 10.89 -7.84
N GLY A 123 7.35 11.73 -6.95
CA GLY A 123 6.05 12.40 -7.09
C GLY A 123 4.86 11.57 -6.61
N GLY A 124 5.10 10.39 -6.04
CA GLY A 124 4.10 9.46 -5.52
C GLY A 124 3.43 9.90 -4.22
N LEU A 125 2.65 9.01 -3.59
CA LEU A 125 2.09 9.25 -2.27
C LEU A 125 2.00 7.97 -1.42
N VAL A 126 1.92 8.16 -0.10
CA VAL A 126 1.58 7.15 0.92
C VAL A 126 0.22 7.49 1.52
N MET A 127 -0.65 6.50 1.65
CA MET A 127 -2.01 6.67 2.14
C MET A 127 -2.17 5.95 3.49
N ALA A 128 -2.31 6.73 4.56
CA ALA A 128 -2.38 6.22 5.92
C ALA A 128 -3.57 5.27 6.09
N THR A 129 -3.31 4.07 6.62
CA THR A 129 -4.31 3.02 6.81
C THR A 129 -4.74 2.90 8.26
N PHE A 130 -5.95 2.36 8.46
CA PHE A 130 -6.54 2.22 9.78
C PHE A 130 -6.31 0.82 10.37
N VAL A 131 -5.64 -0.09 9.68
CA VAL A 131 -5.41 -1.46 10.19
C VAL A 131 -4.74 -1.41 11.57
N PRO A 132 -5.41 -1.85 12.65
CA PRO A 132 -4.95 -1.63 14.02
C PRO A 132 -3.54 -2.15 14.32
N GLY A 133 -3.19 -3.33 13.79
CA GLY A 133 -1.87 -3.94 13.98
C GLY A 133 -0.74 -3.24 13.22
N PHE A 134 -1.07 -2.34 12.29
CA PHE A 134 -0.11 -1.51 11.54
C PHE A 134 -0.04 -0.09 12.10
N VAL A 135 -0.96 0.27 12.99
CA VAL A 135 -1.06 1.58 13.64
C VAL A 135 -0.43 1.54 15.03
N SER A 136 -0.84 0.59 15.87
CA SER A 136 -0.40 0.56 17.27
C SER A 136 0.74 -0.41 17.49
N GLN A 137 1.90 0.11 17.89
CA GLN A 137 3.04 -0.71 18.30
C GLN A 137 2.68 -1.70 19.42
N SER A 138 1.89 -1.24 20.39
CA SER A 138 1.48 -2.07 21.53
C SER A 138 0.62 -3.26 21.10
N LEU A 139 -0.33 -3.05 20.17
CA LEU A 139 -1.15 -4.11 19.62
C LEU A 139 -0.30 -5.04 18.73
N ARG A 140 0.62 -4.49 17.93
CA ARG A 140 1.54 -5.30 17.14
C ARG A 140 2.36 -6.24 18.02
N ASP A 141 2.99 -5.72 19.07
CA ASP A 141 3.78 -6.54 20.00
C ASP A 141 2.94 -7.59 20.70
N TRP A 142 1.66 -7.29 20.96
CA TRP A 142 0.73 -8.27 21.48
C TRP A 142 0.43 -9.38 20.46
N LEU A 143 0.16 -9.01 19.21
CA LEU A 143 -0.19 -9.93 18.12
C LEU A 143 0.97 -10.87 17.74
N LYS A 144 2.22 -10.40 17.82
CA LYS A 144 3.44 -11.17 17.50
C LYS A 144 3.49 -12.55 18.13
N ARG A 145 2.87 -12.74 19.32
CA ARG A 145 2.80 -14.02 20.03
C ARG A 145 2.14 -15.15 19.22
N SER A 146 1.41 -14.78 18.18
CA SER A 146 0.66 -15.69 17.31
C SER A 146 0.99 -15.48 15.83
N ARG A 147 2.09 -14.81 15.51
CA ARG A 147 2.51 -14.58 14.12
C ARG A 147 3.73 -15.43 13.79
N ASP A 148 3.85 -15.81 12.52
CA ASP A 148 5.06 -16.42 12.01
C ASP A 148 6.22 -15.40 11.89
N ALA A 149 7.36 -15.84 11.38
CA ALA A 149 8.55 -15.01 11.20
C ALA A 149 8.32 -13.80 10.26
N TYR A 150 7.26 -13.82 9.43
CA TYR A 150 6.93 -12.77 8.47
C TYR A 150 5.70 -11.95 8.90
N GLY A 151 5.18 -12.17 10.10
CA GLY A 151 4.03 -11.44 10.62
C GLY A 151 2.67 -11.97 10.14
N LYS A 152 2.60 -13.12 9.47
CA LYS A 152 1.33 -13.74 9.06
C LYS A 152 0.62 -14.37 10.24
N ALA A 153 -0.71 -14.23 10.26
CA ALA A 153 -1.55 -14.98 11.17
C ALA A 153 -1.65 -16.44 10.70
N PRO A 154 -1.74 -17.42 11.61
CA PRO A 154 -2.01 -18.80 11.23
C PRO A 154 -3.35 -18.89 10.50
N LEU A 155 -3.41 -19.74 9.49
CA LEU A 155 -4.67 -20.12 8.87
C LEU A 155 -5.48 -20.91 9.88
N ALA A 156 -6.53 -20.28 10.40
CA ALA A 156 -7.36 -20.80 11.46
C ALA A 156 -8.77 -21.09 10.97
N ALA A 157 -9.35 -22.21 11.41
CA ALA A 157 -10.76 -22.50 11.16
C ALA A 157 -11.70 -21.49 11.85
N ASP A 158 -11.32 -20.97 13.03
CA ASP A 158 -12.02 -19.89 13.73
C ASP A 158 -11.04 -18.84 14.29
N PRO A 159 -10.81 -17.74 13.56
CA PRO A 159 -9.96 -16.64 14.02
C PRO A 159 -10.43 -15.98 15.32
N LYS A 160 -11.75 -15.96 15.60
CA LYS A 160 -12.28 -15.32 16.81
C LYS A 160 -11.97 -16.15 18.05
N ALA A 161 -12.17 -17.47 17.97
CA ALA A 161 -11.84 -18.37 19.07
C ALA A 161 -10.34 -18.32 19.41
N GLN A 162 -9.47 -18.32 18.39
CA GLN A 162 -8.02 -18.18 18.62
C GLN A 162 -7.66 -16.84 19.26
N PHE A 163 -8.29 -15.75 18.84
CA PHE A 163 -8.06 -14.45 19.45
C PHE A 163 -8.50 -14.41 20.92
N ALA A 164 -9.68 -14.95 21.23
CA ALA A 164 -10.17 -15.06 22.60
C ALA A 164 -9.26 -15.93 23.48
N GLU A 165 -8.71 -17.00 22.92
CA GLU A 165 -7.75 -17.85 23.62
C GLU A 165 -6.43 -17.11 23.91
N LEU A 166 -5.91 -16.34 22.95
CA LEU A 166 -4.74 -15.48 23.18
C LEU A 166 -5.01 -14.44 24.28
N GLU A 167 -6.19 -13.83 24.30
CA GLU A 167 -6.58 -12.92 25.38
C GLU A 167 -6.69 -13.61 26.74
N ALA A 168 -7.24 -14.84 26.78
CA ALA A 168 -7.30 -15.62 28.01
C ALA A 168 -5.90 -15.97 28.56
N ARG A 169 -4.93 -16.21 27.68
CA ARG A 169 -3.55 -16.55 28.07
C ARG A 169 -2.66 -15.34 28.38
N HIS A 170 -2.87 -14.22 27.68
CA HIS A 170 -1.92 -13.08 27.69
C HIS A 170 -2.55 -11.75 28.10
N GLY A 171 -3.81 -11.76 28.54
CA GLY A 171 -4.58 -10.56 28.84
C GLY A 171 -5.14 -9.90 27.58
N ARG A 172 -6.10 -8.99 27.81
CA ARG A 172 -6.82 -8.27 26.75
C ARG A 172 -5.86 -7.56 25.79
N ALA A 173 -6.15 -7.64 24.49
CA ALA A 173 -5.35 -6.98 23.49
C ALA A 173 -5.45 -5.44 23.62
N PRO A 174 -4.34 -4.71 23.44
CA PRO A 174 -4.39 -3.26 23.28
C PRO A 174 -5.29 -2.87 22.10
N ARG A 175 -5.86 -1.67 22.13
CA ARG A 175 -6.68 -1.16 21.03
C ARG A 175 -5.98 0.01 20.38
N ALA A 176 -5.80 -0.07 19.07
CA ALA A 176 -5.39 1.08 18.29
C ALA A 176 -6.50 2.14 18.32
N SER A 177 -6.11 3.40 18.18
CA SER A 177 -7.02 4.54 18.32
C SER A 177 -6.85 5.57 17.20
N LEU A 178 -7.86 6.42 17.04
CA LEU A 178 -7.82 7.54 16.10
C LEU A 178 -6.60 8.47 16.30
N PRO A 179 -6.21 8.86 17.53
CA PRO A 179 -4.98 9.63 17.75
C PRO A 179 -3.72 8.95 17.21
N GLU A 180 -3.57 7.62 17.35
CA GLU A 180 -2.41 6.90 16.80
C GLU A 180 -2.41 6.91 15.26
N VAL A 181 -3.57 6.83 14.62
CA VAL A 181 -3.67 7.04 13.16
C VAL A 181 -3.24 8.45 12.78
N ALA A 182 -3.64 9.47 13.55
CA ALA A 182 -3.22 10.83 13.32
C ALA A 182 -1.71 11.03 13.57
N ASP A 183 -1.09 10.28 14.49
CA ASP A 183 0.36 10.27 14.71
C ASP A 183 1.08 9.79 13.44
N HIS A 184 0.59 8.72 12.81
CA HIS A 184 1.10 8.29 11.51
C HIS A 184 0.92 9.35 10.43
N VAL A 185 -0.24 9.99 10.31
CA VAL A 185 -0.44 11.06 9.30
C VAL A 185 0.56 12.21 9.50
N VAL A 186 0.76 12.66 10.74
CA VAL A 186 1.75 13.71 11.07
C VAL A 186 3.15 13.27 10.63
N TYR A 187 3.59 12.09 11.07
CA TYR A 187 4.93 11.58 10.77
C TYR A 187 5.15 11.37 9.26
N LEU A 188 4.15 10.85 8.55
CA LEU A 188 4.23 10.71 7.09
C LEU A 188 4.36 12.07 6.40
N VAL A 189 3.70 13.12 6.89
CA VAL A 189 3.83 14.48 6.35
C VAL A 189 5.21 15.06 6.63
N GLU A 190 5.78 14.84 7.80
CA GLU A 190 7.14 15.25 8.15
C GLU A 190 8.18 14.57 7.24
N THR A 191 8.05 13.25 7.04
CA THR A 191 9.00 12.43 6.30
C THR A 191 8.83 12.54 4.78
N ALA A 192 7.63 12.25 4.26
CA ALA A 192 7.33 12.23 2.82
C ALA A 192 6.91 13.61 2.28
N GLY A 193 6.42 14.53 3.11
CA GLY A 193 5.95 15.85 2.70
C GLY A 193 4.44 15.90 2.47
N ILE A 194 3.83 17.06 2.74
CA ILE A 194 2.37 17.24 2.68
C ILE A 194 1.75 16.91 1.31
N ASP A 195 2.52 17.05 0.24
CA ASP A 195 2.10 16.74 -1.12
C ASP A 195 2.14 15.24 -1.44
N HIS A 196 2.49 14.39 -0.48
CA HIS A 196 2.73 12.95 -0.67
C HIS A 196 1.96 12.09 0.34
N VAL A 197 0.97 12.64 1.04
CA VAL A 197 0.18 11.92 2.03
C VAL A 197 -1.30 11.91 1.65
N GLY A 198 -1.96 10.77 1.85
CA GLY A 198 -3.41 10.59 1.71
C GLY A 198 -3.97 9.66 2.78
N ILE A 199 -5.20 9.19 2.59
CA ILE A 199 -5.87 8.25 3.50
C ILE A 199 -6.38 7.04 2.71
N GLY A 200 -6.01 5.84 3.17
CA GLY A 200 -6.38 4.56 2.59
C GLY A 200 -6.80 3.61 3.69
N SER A 201 -8.04 3.76 4.15
CA SER A 201 -8.49 3.23 5.45
C SER A 201 -8.44 1.72 5.58
N ASP A 202 -8.50 0.97 4.48
CA ASP A 202 -8.75 -0.47 4.47
C ASP A 202 -10.07 -0.84 5.19
N PHE A 203 -11.12 -0.04 4.93
CA PHE A 203 -12.46 -0.40 5.42
C PHE A 203 -12.94 -1.66 4.73
N PHE A 204 -13.69 -2.49 5.45
CA PHE A 204 -14.15 -3.82 5.02
C PHE A 204 -13.04 -4.88 4.89
N GLY A 205 -11.77 -4.53 5.13
CA GLY A 205 -10.64 -5.46 5.22
C GLY A 205 -10.44 -6.10 6.61
N GLY A 206 -11.04 -5.53 7.67
CA GLY A 206 -10.94 -6.09 9.01
C GLY A 206 -11.35 -5.16 10.14
N ALA A 207 -10.81 -5.44 11.33
CA ALA A 207 -11.03 -4.63 12.53
C ALA A 207 -10.53 -3.18 12.35
N GLN A 208 -11.13 -2.24 13.07
CA GLN A 208 -10.84 -0.81 12.94
C GLN A 208 -10.43 -0.20 14.30
N PRO A 209 -9.69 0.92 14.33
CA PRO A 209 -9.29 1.61 15.55
C PRO A 209 -10.49 2.21 16.28
N ASP A 210 -10.37 2.36 17.60
CA ASP A 210 -11.33 3.11 18.40
C ASP A 210 -11.44 4.56 17.86
N GLY A 211 -12.66 4.99 17.57
CA GLY A 211 -12.98 6.28 16.97
C GLY A 211 -13.04 6.29 15.44
N LEU A 212 -12.67 5.20 14.75
CA LEU A 212 -12.67 5.03 13.28
C LEU A 212 -13.46 3.80 12.81
N GLU A 213 -14.54 3.46 13.50
CA GLU A 213 -15.26 2.19 13.35
C GLU A 213 -15.96 2.00 12.00
N HIS A 214 -16.24 3.08 11.27
CA HIS A 214 -16.97 3.03 10.00
C HIS A 214 -16.69 4.26 9.13
N VAL A 215 -17.10 4.21 7.86
CA VAL A 215 -16.86 5.29 6.86
C VAL A 215 -17.38 6.67 7.29
N GLY A 216 -18.44 6.73 8.09
CA GLY A 216 -18.91 8.00 8.69
C GLY A 216 -17.94 8.67 9.69
N ARG A 217 -16.81 8.04 10.03
CA ARG A 217 -15.85 8.53 11.02
C ARG A 217 -14.70 9.37 10.44
N PHE A 218 -14.52 9.44 9.11
CA PHE A 218 -13.48 10.29 8.50
C PHE A 218 -13.45 11.73 9.06
N PRO A 219 -14.59 12.43 9.26
CA PRO A 219 -14.56 13.79 9.83
C PRO A 219 -13.89 13.89 11.21
N HIS A 220 -13.87 12.83 12.01
CA HIS A 220 -13.24 12.83 13.33
C HIS A 220 -11.70 12.83 13.20
N LEU A 221 -11.16 12.13 12.21
CA LEU A 221 -9.73 12.17 11.90
C LEU A 221 -9.32 13.58 11.44
N PHE A 222 -10.11 14.20 10.56
CA PHE A 222 -9.85 15.56 10.12
C PHE A 222 -9.98 16.58 11.27
N ALA A 223 -10.94 16.41 12.17
CA ALA A 223 -11.03 17.24 13.37
C ALA A 223 -9.79 17.12 14.26
N GLU A 224 -9.24 15.91 14.38
CA GLU A 224 -7.98 15.68 15.09
C GLU A 224 -6.79 16.33 14.38
N LEU A 225 -6.68 16.22 13.07
CA LEU A 225 -5.63 16.90 12.30
C LEU A 225 -5.73 18.43 12.39
N ILE A 226 -6.93 19.01 12.44
CA ILE A 226 -7.13 20.44 12.71
C ILE A 226 -6.56 20.83 14.07
N ARG A 227 -6.82 20.05 15.12
CA ARG A 227 -6.25 20.31 16.47
C ARG A 227 -4.73 20.23 16.48
N ARG A 228 -4.15 19.43 15.58
CA ARG A 228 -2.70 19.29 15.38
C ARG A 228 -2.09 20.35 14.47
N GLY A 229 -2.88 21.36 14.06
CA GLY A 229 -2.38 22.54 13.34
C GLY A 229 -2.39 22.44 11.82
N PHE A 230 -3.02 21.41 11.24
CA PHE A 230 -3.14 21.32 9.78
C PHE A 230 -4.07 22.42 9.24
N SER A 231 -3.61 23.13 8.22
CA SER A 231 -4.43 24.14 7.55
C SER A 231 -5.49 23.48 6.66
N GLU A 232 -6.54 24.23 6.30
CA GLU A 232 -7.54 23.77 5.33
C GLU A 232 -6.90 23.33 3.99
N LYS A 233 -5.83 24.02 3.57
CA LYS A 233 -5.09 23.68 2.34
C LYS A 233 -4.39 22.32 2.46
N ASP A 234 -3.80 22.03 3.61
CA ASP A 234 -3.12 20.75 3.87
C ASP A 234 -4.14 19.61 3.94
N LEU A 235 -5.26 19.84 4.62
CA LEU A 235 -6.34 18.85 4.70
C LEU A 235 -6.96 18.57 3.33
N ALA A 236 -7.11 19.56 2.46
CA ALA A 236 -7.56 19.34 1.09
C ALA A 236 -6.59 18.45 0.29
N LYS A 237 -5.27 18.60 0.52
CA LYS A 237 -4.23 17.75 -0.08
C LYS A 237 -4.38 16.29 0.37
N ILE A 238 -4.44 16.07 1.69
CA ILE A 238 -4.61 14.75 2.31
C ILE A 238 -5.92 14.10 1.87
N ALA A 239 -7.01 14.86 1.79
CA ALA A 239 -8.34 14.33 1.47
C ALA A 239 -8.47 13.86 0.01
N ASN A 240 -7.87 14.56 -0.96
CA ASN A 240 -8.00 14.17 -2.37
C ASN A 240 -6.97 14.77 -3.33
N ARG A 241 -6.44 16.00 -3.09
CA ARG A 241 -5.69 16.69 -4.15
C ARG A 241 -4.42 15.94 -4.54
N ASN A 242 -3.78 15.28 -3.57
CA ASN A 242 -2.58 14.47 -3.81
C ASN A 242 -2.89 13.23 -4.67
N VAL A 243 -3.95 12.49 -4.33
CA VAL A 243 -4.41 11.33 -5.12
C VAL A 243 -4.72 11.76 -6.56
N LEU A 244 -5.50 12.83 -6.73
CA LEU A 244 -5.86 13.33 -8.06
C LEU A 244 -4.64 13.83 -8.85
N ARG A 245 -3.63 14.41 -8.20
CA ARG A 245 -2.36 14.80 -8.84
C ARG A 245 -1.63 13.56 -9.34
N VAL A 246 -1.50 12.53 -8.50
CA VAL A 246 -0.80 11.29 -8.85
C VAL A 246 -1.50 10.57 -10.00
N MET A 247 -2.82 10.41 -9.93
CA MET A 247 -3.59 9.77 -11.01
C MET A 247 -3.40 10.51 -12.34
N ARG A 248 -3.53 11.84 -12.36
CA ARG A 248 -3.28 12.63 -13.59
C ARG A 248 -1.87 12.45 -14.11
N LYS A 249 -0.86 12.50 -13.24
CA LYS A 249 0.53 12.39 -13.68
C LYS A 249 0.84 11.01 -14.24
N VAL A 250 0.28 9.95 -13.64
CA VAL A 250 0.40 8.58 -14.16
C VAL A 250 -0.29 8.45 -15.52
N GLU A 251 -1.47 9.06 -15.70
CA GLU A 251 -2.15 9.09 -17.00
C GLU A 251 -1.32 9.82 -18.08
N GLU A 252 -0.74 10.99 -17.77
CA GLU A 252 0.14 11.75 -18.68
C GLU A 252 1.38 10.94 -19.10
N VAL A 253 2.05 10.29 -18.13
CA VAL A 253 3.21 9.44 -18.42
C VAL A 253 2.79 8.26 -19.30
N GLY A 254 1.68 7.60 -18.99
CA GLY A 254 1.16 6.51 -19.79
C GLY A 254 0.80 6.93 -21.22
N GLN A 255 0.19 8.10 -21.41
CA GLN A 255 -0.08 8.65 -22.75
C GLN A 255 1.22 8.82 -23.55
N THR A 256 2.21 9.48 -22.95
CA THR A 256 3.53 9.70 -23.58
C THR A 256 4.20 8.38 -23.95
N LEU A 257 4.21 7.41 -23.02
CA LEU A 257 4.88 6.12 -23.24
C LEU A 257 4.19 5.28 -24.32
N ARG A 258 2.87 5.39 -24.50
CA ARG A 258 2.16 4.70 -25.60
C ARG A 258 2.46 5.26 -26.98
N GLU A 259 2.91 6.50 -27.08
CA GLU A 259 3.31 7.11 -28.37
C GLU A 259 4.69 6.63 -28.82
N ILE A 260 5.57 6.27 -27.87
CA ILE A 260 6.99 5.97 -28.15
C ILE A 260 7.39 4.52 -27.89
N ARG A 261 6.52 3.72 -27.25
CA ARG A 261 6.82 2.33 -26.85
C ARG A 261 5.64 1.42 -27.18
N GLU A 262 5.95 0.35 -27.90
CA GLU A 262 5.01 -0.75 -28.14
C GLU A 262 4.68 -1.51 -26.83
N PRO A 263 3.54 -2.21 -26.75
CA PRO A 263 3.22 -3.05 -25.60
C PRO A 263 4.28 -4.09 -25.29
N ALA A 264 4.61 -4.25 -24.01
CA ALA A 264 5.41 -5.41 -23.59
C ALA A 264 4.57 -6.69 -23.72
N LEU A 265 5.19 -7.74 -24.26
CA LEU A 265 4.57 -9.04 -24.53
C LEU A 265 5.32 -10.15 -23.81
N GLY A 266 4.72 -11.34 -23.79
CA GLY A 266 5.33 -12.54 -23.24
C GLY A 266 4.83 -12.90 -21.84
N ARG A 267 5.48 -13.94 -21.32
CA ARG A 267 5.23 -14.61 -20.06
C ARG A 267 6.51 -14.63 -19.24
N LEU A 268 6.42 -15.00 -17.97
CA LEU A 268 7.57 -15.05 -17.04
C LEU A 268 8.79 -15.75 -17.67
N GLU A 269 8.59 -16.91 -18.29
CA GLU A 269 9.61 -17.74 -18.93
C GLU A 269 10.37 -17.06 -20.10
N ASP A 270 9.82 -15.97 -20.66
CA ASP A 270 10.47 -15.20 -21.73
C ASP A 270 11.52 -14.21 -21.19
N TYR A 271 11.60 -14.03 -19.87
CA TYR A 271 12.47 -13.04 -19.22
C TYR A 271 13.63 -13.71 -18.47
N PRO A 272 14.85 -13.15 -18.53
CA PRO A 272 16.03 -13.79 -17.96
C PRO A 272 15.96 -13.88 -16.43
N GLY A 273 16.36 -15.03 -15.88
CA GLY A 273 16.37 -15.26 -14.43
C GLY A 273 14.97 -15.47 -13.83
N ALA A 274 13.99 -15.80 -14.67
CA ALA A 274 12.73 -16.44 -14.28
C ALA A 274 12.94 -17.88 -13.80
#